data_AF-A0A662P7U3-F1
#
_entry.id   AF-A0A662P7U3-F1
#
_cell.length_a   1.000
_cell.length_b   1.000
_cell.length_c   1.000
_cell.angle_alpha   90.00
_cell.angle_beta   90.00
_cell.angle_gamma   90.00
#
_symmetry.space_group_name_H-M   'P 1'
#
loop_
_entity.id
_entity.type
_entity.pdbx_description
1 polymer ?
#
loop_
_entity_poly.entity_id
_entity_poly.type
_entity_poly.pdbx_seq_one_letter_code
_entity_poly.pdbx_strand_id
1 'polypeptide(L)'
;AFETKHGIPSLGYIFKEKDRRGSFIENKAKELGIKGKMFSELERKGEIIINGKKIKLEDVTGPKKIGRSIVYTGDTLPLDIPFRGCDLLIHDGTFLTDEDRNGTFHSTVKEACEAALRIEAKKLVLTHISQRYTSDEIQKEALKYFENTIVAEDFTVIEL
;
A
#
# COMPACT_ATOMS: atom_id res chain seq x y z
N ALA A 1 5.47 -9.72 -7.13
CA ALA A 1 6.07 -8.83 -8.14
C ALA A 1 5.15 -8.78 -9.35
N PHE A 2 5.29 -7.76 -10.19
CA PHE A 2 4.60 -7.61 -11.47
C PHE A 2 5.58 -7.06 -12.50
N GLU A 3 5.34 -7.34 -13.78
CA GLU A 3 6.17 -6.85 -14.87
C GLU A 3 5.97 -5.35 -15.08
N THR A 4 7.07 -4.62 -15.34
CA THR A 4 7.03 -3.19 -15.68
C THR A 4 7.50 -2.94 -17.11
N LYS A 5 7.31 -1.70 -17.59
CA LYS A 5 7.59 -1.34 -18.98
C LYS A 5 8.85 -0.47 -19.06
N HIS A 6 10.03 -1.10 -19.04
CA HIS A 6 11.31 -0.37 -19.04
C HIS A 6 12.24 -0.68 -20.23
N GLY A 7 11.75 -1.33 -21.28
CA GLY A 7 12.54 -1.68 -22.48
C GLY A 7 13.53 -2.85 -22.28
N ILE A 8 13.85 -3.17 -21.03
CA ILE A 8 14.54 -4.40 -20.58
C ILE A 8 13.67 -5.11 -19.53
N PRO A 9 13.93 -6.39 -19.21
CA PRO A 9 13.20 -7.07 -18.15
C PRO A 9 13.29 -6.31 -16.82
N SER A 10 12.13 -5.92 -16.30
CA SER A 10 12.00 -5.10 -15.10
C SER A 10 10.78 -5.50 -14.28
N LEU A 11 10.84 -5.29 -12.97
CA LEU A 11 9.80 -5.71 -12.02
C LEU A 11 9.45 -4.61 -11.03
N GLY A 12 8.15 -4.48 -10.78
CA GLY A 12 7.60 -3.79 -9.62
C GLY A 12 7.25 -4.78 -8.50
N TYR A 13 7.16 -4.28 -7.28
CA TYR A 13 6.93 -5.06 -6.07
C TYR A 13 5.72 -4.55 -5.29
N ILE A 14 4.99 -5.50 -4.69
CA ILE A 14 3.89 -5.23 -3.77
C ILE A 14 4.30 -5.87 -2.45
N PHE A 15 4.45 -5.05 -1.42
CA PHE A 15 4.70 -5.47 -0.05
C PHE A 15 3.40 -5.32 0.71
N LYS A 16 2.86 -6.42 1.23
CA LYS A 16 1.63 -6.41 2.02
C LYS A 16 1.84 -7.17 3.31
N GLU A 17 1.65 -6.50 4.44
CA GLU A 17 1.57 -7.16 5.73
C GLU A 17 0.34 -8.08 5.74
N LYS A 18 0.45 -9.22 6.39
CA LYS A 18 -0.71 -10.08 6.61
C LYS A 18 -1.72 -9.35 7.50
N ASP A 19 -2.98 -9.39 7.10
CA ASP A 19 -4.07 -8.95 7.96
C ASP A 19 -4.01 -9.68 9.29
N ARG A 20 -4.20 -8.93 10.38
CA ARG A 20 -4.19 -9.46 11.73
C ARG A 20 -5.61 -9.47 12.27
N ARG A 21 -5.87 -10.41 13.17
CA ARG A 21 -7.13 -10.38 13.92
C ARG A 21 -7.28 -9.08 14.69
N GLY A 22 -8.52 -8.73 15.01
CA GLY A 22 -8.80 -7.61 15.89
C GLY A 22 -8.25 -7.82 17.29
N SER A 23 -8.20 -6.71 18.04
CA SER A 23 -7.87 -6.75 19.46
C SER A 23 -8.86 -7.66 20.21
N PHE A 24 -8.36 -8.40 21.18
CA PHE A 24 -9.20 -9.27 21.99
C PHE A 24 -10.15 -8.43 22.87
N ILE A 25 -11.42 -8.83 22.94
CA ILE A 25 -12.44 -8.15 23.73
C ILE A 25 -12.72 -8.99 24.98
N GLU A 26 -12.03 -8.66 26.06
CA GLU A 26 -12.03 -9.47 27.29
C GLU A 26 -13.43 -9.65 27.89
N ASN A 27 -14.26 -8.60 27.89
CA ASN A 27 -15.61 -8.67 28.46
C ASN A 27 -16.50 -9.66 27.70
N LYS A 28 -16.49 -9.63 26.36
CA LYS A 28 -17.25 -10.59 25.53
C LYS A 28 -16.78 -12.03 25.75
N ALA A 29 -15.47 -12.23 25.91
CA ALA A 29 -14.93 -13.54 26.18
C ALA A 29 -15.37 -14.10 27.55
N LYS A 30 -15.40 -13.24 28.58
CA LYS A 30 -15.92 -13.60 29.92
C LYS A 30 -17.40 -13.96 29.87
N GLU A 31 -18.22 -13.16 29.18
CA GLU A 31 -19.66 -13.41 29.00
C GLU A 31 -19.93 -14.73 28.27
N LEU A 32 -19.08 -15.10 27.29
CA LEU A 32 -19.17 -16.34 26.55
C LEU A 32 -18.49 -17.53 27.25
N GLY A 33 -17.98 -17.34 28.47
CA GLY A 33 -17.39 -18.40 29.28
C GLY A 33 -16.02 -18.89 28.81
N ILE A 34 -15.32 -18.12 27.96
CA ILE A 34 -13.98 -18.46 27.47
C ILE A 34 -12.96 -18.27 28.60
N LYS A 35 -12.20 -19.32 28.92
CA LYS A 35 -11.18 -19.30 29.98
C LYS A 35 -9.83 -19.76 29.46
N GLY A 36 -8.76 -19.01 29.78
CA GLY A 36 -7.36 -19.42 29.61
C GLY A 36 -7.08 -20.12 28.28
N LYS A 37 -6.78 -21.43 28.34
CA LYS A 37 -6.42 -22.29 27.19
C LYS A 37 -7.49 -22.35 26.09
N MET A 38 -8.77 -22.10 26.42
CA MET A 38 -9.86 -22.07 25.44
C MET A 38 -9.65 -20.95 24.41
N PHE A 39 -9.02 -19.85 24.80
CA PHE A 39 -8.70 -18.79 23.85
C PHE A 39 -7.66 -19.23 22.83
N SER A 40 -6.56 -19.87 23.26
CA SER A 40 -5.56 -20.41 22.32
C SER A 40 -6.14 -21.47 21.40
N GLU A 41 -7.09 -22.28 21.89
CA GLU A 41 -7.82 -23.23 21.06
C GLU A 41 -8.72 -22.53 20.03
N LEU A 42 -9.46 -21.49 20.45
CA LEU A 42 -10.27 -20.65 19.58
C LEU A 42 -9.44 -19.93 18.51
N GLU A 43 -8.26 -19.44 18.88
CA GLU A 43 -7.35 -18.75 17.97
C GLU A 43 -6.80 -19.70 16.89
N ARG A 44 -6.49 -20.94 17.27
CA ARG A 44 -6.00 -21.98 16.34
C ARG A 44 -7.09 -22.56 15.45
N LYS A 45 -8.27 -22.85 16.01
CA LYS A 45 -9.38 -23.50 15.30
C LYS A 45 -10.29 -22.50 14.58
N GLY A 46 -10.24 -21.22 14.93
CA GLY A 46 -11.18 -20.18 14.47
C GLY A 46 -12.55 -20.24 15.17
N GLU A 47 -12.92 -21.41 15.71
CA GLU A 47 -14.17 -21.64 16.43
C GLU A 47 -14.03 -22.75 17.51
N ILE A 48 -14.83 -22.65 18.57
CA ILE A 48 -14.98 -23.68 19.61
C ILE A 48 -16.44 -23.81 20.03
N ILE A 49 -16.80 -24.90 20.71
CA ILE A 49 -18.12 -25.10 21.30
C ILE A 49 -17.99 -25.00 22.82
N ILE A 50 -18.79 -24.15 23.45
CA ILE A 50 -18.89 -24.01 24.91
C ILE A 50 -20.37 -24.18 25.29
N ASN A 51 -20.67 -25.13 26.17
CA ASN A 51 -22.04 -25.41 26.66
C ASN A 51 -23.07 -25.59 25.51
N GLY A 52 -22.66 -26.28 24.44
CA GLY A 52 -23.51 -26.50 23.25
C GLY A 52 -23.63 -25.30 22.30
N LYS A 53 -23.06 -24.14 22.63
CA LYS A 53 -23.04 -22.94 21.78
C LYS A 53 -21.72 -22.87 20.99
N LYS A 54 -21.83 -22.67 19.68
CA LYS A 54 -20.70 -22.39 18.80
C LYS A 54 -20.25 -20.93 18.97
N ILE A 55 -18.96 -20.72 19.24
CA ILE A 55 -18.34 -19.41 19.40
C ILE A 55 -17.22 -19.28 18.38
N LYS A 56 -17.22 -18.19 17.62
CA LYS A 56 -16.19 -17.84 16.64
C LYS A 56 -15.20 -16.84 17.24
N LEU A 57 -13.99 -16.81 16.69
CA LEU A 57 -12.96 -15.85 17.11
C LEU A 57 -13.44 -14.39 16.95
N GLU A 58 -14.25 -14.12 15.92
CA GLU A 58 -14.85 -12.83 15.61
C GLU A 58 -15.85 -12.36 16.68
N ASP A 59 -16.46 -13.27 17.44
CA ASP A 59 -17.39 -12.92 18.53
C ASP A 59 -16.66 -12.24 19.70
N VAL A 60 -15.36 -12.51 19.84
CA VAL A 60 -14.52 -12.06 20.96
C VAL A 60 -13.32 -11.23 20.53
N THR A 61 -13.30 -10.78 19.27
CA THR A 61 -12.29 -9.88 18.75
C THR A 61 -12.94 -8.66 18.11
N GLY A 62 -12.20 -7.55 18.07
CA GLY A 62 -12.58 -6.36 17.32
C GLY A 62 -12.50 -6.58 15.80
N PRO A 63 -12.74 -5.53 15.01
CA PRO A 63 -12.55 -5.60 13.56
C PRO A 63 -11.12 -6.04 13.22
N LYS A 64 -10.96 -6.76 12.09
CA LYS A 64 -9.64 -7.15 11.58
C LYS A 64 -8.78 -5.91 11.36
N LYS A 65 -7.51 -6.01 11.75
CA LYS A 65 -6.50 -4.98 11.47
C LYS A 65 -5.92 -5.29 10.11
N ILE A 66 -6.35 -4.53 9.10
CA ILE A 66 -5.84 -4.66 7.74
C ILE A 66 -4.35 -4.34 7.75
N GLY A 67 -3.55 -5.22 7.14
CA GLY A 67 -2.10 -5.04 7.06
C GLY A 67 -1.74 -3.87 6.15
N ARG A 68 -0.67 -3.15 6.49
CA ARG A 68 -0.17 -2.07 5.64
C ARG A 68 0.36 -2.61 4.31
N SER A 69 0.33 -1.78 3.29
CA SER A 69 0.74 -2.14 1.94
C SER A 69 1.50 -1.03 1.22
N ILE A 70 2.57 -1.42 0.54
CA ILE A 70 3.42 -0.57 -0.28
C ILE A 70 3.48 -1.17 -1.68
N VAL A 71 3.32 -0.34 -2.69
CA VAL A 71 3.62 -0.67 -4.09
C VAL A 71 4.86 0.13 -4.49
N TYR A 72 5.85 -0.53 -5.07
CA TYR A 72 7.03 0.12 -5.64
C TYR A 72 7.18 -0.32 -7.09
N THR A 73 7.11 0.63 -8.03
CA THR A 73 7.17 0.29 -9.45
C THR A 73 8.60 0.06 -9.94
N GLY A 74 9.58 0.76 -9.38
CA GLY A 74 10.84 1.00 -10.11
C GLY A 74 10.59 1.81 -11.38
N ASP A 75 11.55 1.80 -12.29
CA ASP A 75 11.48 2.56 -13.55
C ASP A 75 10.47 1.92 -14.50
N THR A 76 9.59 2.73 -15.08
CA THR A 76 8.54 2.21 -15.96
C THR A 76 7.86 3.33 -16.75
N LEU A 77 7.42 3.01 -17.97
CA LEU A 77 6.31 3.70 -18.63
C LEU A 77 4.98 3.45 -17.88
N PRO A 78 3.92 4.23 -18.16
CA PRO A 78 2.60 3.97 -17.60
C PRO A 78 2.11 2.55 -17.81
N LEU A 79 1.62 1.97 -16.73
CA LEU A 79 1.08 0.61 -16.72
C LEU A 79 -0.09 0.46 -15.76
N ASP A 80 -0.84 -0.61 -15.95
CA ASP A 80 -1.89 -1.01 -15.03
C ASP A 80 -1.28 -1.84 -13.90
N ILE A 81 -1.13 -1.20 -12.74
CA ILE A 81 -0.60 -1.84 -11.53
C ILE A 81 -1.66 -2.84 -11.01
N PRO A 82 -1.32 -4.13 -10.81
CA PRO A 82 -2.27 -5.16 -10.39
C PRO A 82 -2.51 -5.14 -8.87
N PHE A 83 -2.81 -3.97 -8.31
CA PHE A 83 -3.10 -3.78 -6.89
C PHE A 83 -4.03 -2.58 -6.70
N ARG A 84 -4.82 -2.59 -5.61
CA ARG A 84 -5.72 -1.49 -5.25
C ARG A 84 -5.69 -1.22 -3.75
N GLY A 85 -5.91 0.03 -3.37
CA GLY A 85 -6.04 0.49 -2.00
C GLY A 85 -4.74 0.43 -1.19
N CYS A 86 -3.58 0.71 -1.80
CA CYS A 86 -2.32 0.69 -1.08
C CYS A 86 -2.16 1.89 -0.15
N ASP A 87 -1.43 1.71 0.96
CA ASP A 87 -1.10 2.82 1.87
C ASP A 87 -0.06 3.75 1.26
N LEU A 88 0.88 3.20 0.49
CA LEU A 88 1.92 3.95 -0.19
C LEU A 88 2.18 3.40 -1.59
N LEU A 89 2.16 4.28 -2.59
CA LEU A 89 2.70 4.03 -3.91
C LEU A 89 4.02 4.80 -4.05
N ILE A 90 5.11 4.11 -4.35
CA ILE A 90 6.39 4.68 -4.76
C ILE A 90 6.51 4.48 -6.27
N HIS A 91 6.51 5.56 -7.03
CA HIS A 91 6.41 5.52 -8.48
C HIS A 91 7.52 6.35 -9.14
N ASP A 92 7.97 5.88 -10.30
CA ASP A 92 8.80 6.65 -11.23
C ASP A 92 8.03 7.90 -11.70
N GLY A 93 8.62 9.08 -11.53
CA GLY A 93 8.07 10.35 -12.01
C GLY A 93 9.15 11.20 -12.67
N THR A 94 10.01 10.56 -13.46
CA THR A 94 11.25 11.17 -13.98
C THR A 94 11.04 12.51 -14.69
N PHE A 95 9.94 12.67 -15.44
CA PHE A 95 9.73 13.80 -16.34
C PHE A 95 8.48 14.63 -16.03
N LEU A 96 8.54 15.94 -16.31
CA LEU A 96 7.35 16.81 -16.25
C LEU A 96 6.48 16.71 -17.51
N THR A 97 7.09 16.43 -18.67
CA THR A 97 6.41 16.42 -19.97
C THR A 97 6.74 15.16 -20.76
N ASP A 98 5.88 14.81 -21.73
CA ASP A 98 6.12 13.67 -22.63
C ASP A 98 7.25 13.97 -23.60
N GLU A 99 7.43 15.22 -24.00
CA GLU A 99 8.54 15.67 -24.84
C GLU A 99 9.88 15.41 -24.17
N ASP A 100 9.98 15.66 -22.86
CA ASP A 100 11.20 15.48 -22.08
C ASP A 100 11.63 14.01 -21.97
N ARG A 101 10.66 13.08 -22.01
CA ARG A 101 10.88 11.64 -21.99
C ARG A 101 11.71 11.18 -23.19
N ASN A 102 11.52 11.78 -24.36
CA ASN A 102 12.31 11.55 -25.58
C ASN A 102 12.59 10.06 -25.88
N GLY A 103 11.55 9.22 -25.80
CA GLY A 103 11.65 7.78 -26.09
C GLY A 103 12.33 6.91 -25.02
N THR A 104 12.65 7.48 -23.85
CA THR A 104 13.06 6.71 -22.67
C THR A 104 11.86 6.01 -22.04
N PHE A 105 12.09 4.94 -21.28
CA PHE A 105 11.04 4.11 -20.72
C PHE A 105 10.67 4.50 -19.28
N HIS A 106 10.40 5.79 -19.07
CA HIS A 106 10.03 6.37 -17.77
C HIS A 106 8.68 7.08 -17.83
N SER A 107 8.07 7.25 -16.66
CA SER A 107 6.78 7.94 -16.52
C SER A 107 6.96 9.43 -16.29
N THR A 108 5.93 10.20 -16.64
CA THR A 108 5.80 11.58 -16.18
C THR A 108 5.19 11.65 -14.79
N VAL A 109 5.39 12.80 -14.13
CA VAL A 109 4.74 13.13 -12.85
C VAL A 109 3.22 12.99 -12.94
N LYS A 110 2.61 13.50 -14.01
CA LYS A 110 1.17 13.40 -14.23
C LYS A 110 0.71 11.94 -14.30
N GLU A 111 1.41 11.10 -15.06
CA GLU A 111 1.06 9.69 -15.21
C GLU A 111 1.20 8.91 -13.89
N ALA A 112 2.24 9.22 -13.09
CA ALA A 112 2.41 8.66 -11.75
C ALA A 112 1.24 9.04 -10.81
N CYS A 113 0.80 10.30 -10.86
CA CYS A 113 -0.39 10.75 -10.12
C CYS A 113 -1.67 10.06 -10.60
N GLU A 114 -1.85 9.90 -11.91
CA GLU A 114 -3.00 9.18 -12.46
C GLU A 114 -2.99 7.70 -12.07
N ALA A 115 -1.82 7.07 -11.99
CA ALA A 115 -1.67 5.71 -11.47
C ALA A 115 -2.08 5.64 -10.00
N ALA A 116 -1.66 6.60 -9.16
CA ALA A 116 -2.05 6.68 -7.75
C ALA A 116 -3.57 6.77 -7.57
N LEU A 117 -4.24 7.61 -8.36
CA LEU A 117 -5.70 7.73 -8.38
C LEU A 117 -6.36 6.41 -8.82
N ARG A 118 -5.88 5.78 -9.89
CA ARG A 118 -6.47 4.56 -10.47
C ARG A 118 -6.40 3.37 -9.53
N ILE A 119 -5.33 3.26 -8.75
CA ILE A 119 -5.17 2.21 -7.75
C ILE A 119 -5.71 2.59 -6.38
N GLU A 120 -6.30 3.78 -6.21
CA GLU A 120 -6.79 4.26 -4.92
C GLU A 120 -5.69 4.26 -3.85
N ALA A 121 -4.48 4.68 -4.22
CA ALA A 121 -3.37 4.83 -3.29
C ALA A 121 -3.71 5.93 -2.27
N LYS A 122 -3.38 5.70 -0.99
CA LYS A 122 -3.56 6.74 0.04
C LYS A 122 -2.52 7.84 -0.09
N LYS A 123 -1.28 7.50 -0.43
CA LYS A 123 -0.13 8.40 -0.57
C LYS A 123 0.72 7.99 -1.77
N LEU A 124 1.24 8.99 -2.49
CA LEU A 124 2.18 8.83 -3.60
C LEU A 124 3.54 9.39 -3.21
N VAL A 125 4.59 8.67 -3.55
CA VAL A 125 5.97 9.15 -3.49
C VAL A 125 6.53 9.09 -4.90
N LEU A 126 6.98 10.24 -5.38
CA LEU A 126 7.71 10.36 -6.63
C LEU A 126 9.20 10.19 -6.34
N THR A 127 9.85 9.35 -7.13
CA THR A 127 11.30 9.13 -7.07
C THR A 127 11.87 9.03 -8.48
N HIS A 128 13.18 8.80 -8.59
CA HIS A 128 13.90 8.74 -9.86
C HIS A 128 13.74 10.03 -10.67
N ILE A 129 13.97 11.16 -10.01
CA ILE A 129 13.75 12.48 -10.59
C ILE A 129 14.89 12.90 -11.53
N SER A 130 14.54 13.42 -12.71
CA SER A 130 15.52 14.04 -13.61
C SER A 130 16.13 15.30 -13.00
N GLN A 131 17.46 15.42 -13.09
CA GLN A 131 18.21 16.60 -12.63
C GLN A 131 17.86 17.91 -13.36
N ARG A 132 17.02 17.85 -14.40
CA ARG A 132 16.53 19.02 -15.13
C ARG A 132 15.61 19.89 -14.29
N TYR A 133 14.96 19.32 -13.27
CA TYR A 133 13.94 20.00 -12.48
C TYR A 133 14.32 20.01 -11.00
N THR A 134 13.83 21.02 -10.31
CA THR A 134 13.89 21.08 -8.85
C THR A 134 12.76 20.24 -8.22
N SER A 135 12.96 19.77 -6.99
CA SER A 135 11.93 19.07 -6.23
C SER A 135 10.63 19.88 -6.12
N ASP A 136 10.76 21.21 -5.97
CA ASP A 136 9.63 22.14 -5.85
C ASP A 136 8.79 22.22 -7.13
N GLU A 137 9.42 22.22 -8.31
CA GLU A 137 8.72 22.22 -9.59
C GLU A 137 7.89 20.95 -9.77
N ILE A 138 8.47 19.80 -9.41
CA ILE A 138 7.81 18.49 -9.47
C ILE A 138 6.69 18.40 -8.47
N GLN A 139 6.92 18.84 -7.24
CA GLN A 139 5.91 18.85 -6.19
C GLN A 139 4.72 19.72 -6.64
N LYS A 140 4.99 20.91 -7.18
CA LYS A 140 3.94 21.81 -7.69
C LYS A 140 3.16 21.20 -8.85
N GLU A 141 3.80 20.45 -9.74
CA GLU A 141 3.10 19.74 -10.82
C GLU A 141 2.24 18.60 -10.26
N ALA A 142 2.80 17.77 -9.37
CA ALA A 142 2.11 16.63 -8.80
C ALA A 142 0.83 17.01 -8.03
N LEU A 143 0.90 18.09 -7.25
CA LEU A 143 -0.23 18.59 -6.46
C LEU A 143 -1.43 19.04 -7.31
N LYS A 144 -1.27 19.23 -8.63
CA LYS A 144 -2.40 19.50 -9.53
C LYS A 144 -3.29 18.27 -9.75
N TYR A 145 -2.73 17.07 -9.58
CA TYR A 145 -3.40 15.80 -9.89
C TYR A 145 -3.61 14.92 -8.66
N PHE A 146 -2.70 14.95 -7.69
CA PHE A 146 -2.78 14.13 -6.49
C PHE A 146 -2.22 14.87 -5.26
N GLU A 147 -3.11 15.28 -4.35
CA GLU A 147 -2.77 16.14 -3.21
C GLU A 147 -1.80 15.46 -2.22
N ASN A 148 -1.96 14.16 -1.96
CA ASN A 148 -1.10 13.43 -1.02
C ASN A 148 0.17 12.88 -1.70
N THR A 149 0.89 13.75 -2.40
CA THR A 149 2.15 13.44 -3.07
C THR A 149 3.34 13.98 -2.29
N ILE A 150 4.41 13.19 -2.21
CA ILE A 150 5.73 13.60 -1.71
C ILE A 150 6.76 13.38 -2.82
N VAL A 151 7.56 14.39 -3.14
CA VAL A 151 8.79 14.18 -3.92
C VAL A 151 9.90 13.72 -2.98
N ALA A 152 10.41 12.51 -3.17
CA ALA A 152 11.45 11.97 -2.30
C ALA A 152 12.82 12.60 -2.61
N GLU A 153 13.52 12.99 -1.57
CA GLU A 153 14.92 13.40 -1.57
C GLU A 153 15.78 12.38 -0.82
N ASP A 154 17.10 12.46 -0.98
CA ASP A 154 18.04 11.64 -0.21
C ASP A 154 17.76 11.76 1.29
N PHE A 155 17.71 10.61 1.96
CA PHE A 155 17.38 10.47 3.38
C PHE A 155 15.93 10.79 3.79
N THR A 156 15.00 10.95 2.84
CA THR A 156 13.57 11.07 3.16
C THR A 156 13.07 9.84 3.92
N VAL A 157 12.45 10.05 5.09
CA VAL A 157 11.81 9.01 5.90
C VAL A 157 10.29 9.18 5.87
N ILE A 158 9.58 8.08 5.62
CA ILE A 158 8.12 8.07 5.53
C ILE A 158 7.57 7.04 6.50
N GLU A 159 6.69 7.48 7.40
CA GLU A 159 5.97 6.62 8.33
C GLU A 159 4.62 6.18 7.74
N LEU A 160 4.27 4.91 7.97
CA LEU A 160 3.04 4.24 7.53
C LEU A 160 2.28 3.60 8.69
#